data_AF-A0A0S8HBW0-F1
#
_entry.id   AF-A0A0S8HBW0-F1
#
_cell.length_a   1.000
_cell.length_b   1.000
_cell.length_c   1.000
_cell.angle_alpha   90.00
_cell.angle_beta   90.00
_cell.angle_gamma   90.00
#
_symmetry.space_group_name_H-M   'P 1'
#
loop_
_entity.id
_entity.type
_entity.pdbx_description
1 polymer ?
#
loop_
_entity_poly.entity_id
_entity_poly.type
_entity_poly.pdbx_seq_one_letter_code
_entity_poly.pdbx_strand_id
1 'polypeptide(L)'
;MSIGNWICLFGLVSLLAAPAVAGIPDVKVTTDRSIDCSSLASIARDLYRDCKTDEEKAIATWYFVRRMHFHWPHIPTWDSLELINSYGFALCGYQSTMYVQICGAGGLKARTMHPTNHVIAEAFYDGGWHMFDCQVGWYALNRKGTVASCAEMKADPTLVTQAVEEGRASKPYFQCRDDPRGGTNYAATARTGGSPGVPKKRLIINLRRGETITRVWGNEGKSWHQAGETKWTQPHHGCTGQSIDANDPVNWPYWKPYAIVNRKEGDRVVYGIKRYYGNGRMAYEPDLATDAFTDGLAPDGMKGAKAGYQDKTAPKLHPAAAGKPASITFVIDSPYVAVDAWLDAEALRKDDGDVLAVHAKGPKGDWQKVWAAEKTGRQKLSEVSLKNAAWASHRYFVKFEMTAGTNVSDVGLDSFKITTVFMNNMYALPYFMPGKNTIRVAAAEGADLKKNRLTLEYAWEEQGKEKTFTRQIDKLPFEASVQVAGADLPRMKYVKLSVAP
;
A
#
# COMPACT_ATOMS: atom_id res chain seq x y z
N MET A 1 52.36 6.84 -23.81
CA MET A 1 51.39 7.23 -22.75
C MET A 1 50.32 6.15 -22.71
N SER A 2 50.11 5.60 -21.51
CA SER A 2 49.53 4.28 -21.24
C SER A 2 48.05 4.16 -21.57
N ILE A 3 47.69 3.09 -22.28
CA ILE A 3 46.34 2.55 -22.42
C ILE A 3 46.06 1.75 -21.14
N GLY A 4 45.07 2.17 -20.36
CA GLY A 4 44.68 1.52 -19.10
C GLY A 4 43.34 0.81 -19.22
N ASN A 5 43.39 -0.51 -19.44
CA ASN A 5 42.29 -1.45 -19.23
C ASN A 5 41.77 -1.38 -17.79
N TRP A 6 40.45 -1.26 -17.60
CA TRP A 6 39.78 -1.67 -16.36
C TRP A 6 38.53 -2.49 -16.68
N ILE A 7 38.81 -3.79 -16.85
CA ILE A 7 38.13 -4.97 -16.32
C ILE A 7 36.70 -4.75 -15.78
N CYS A 8 35.77 -5.47 -16.42
CA CYS A 8 34.43 -5.80 -15.94
C CYS A 8 34.46 -6.35 -14.51
N LEU A 9 33.70 -5.72 -13.59
CA LEU A 9 33.35 -6.34 -12.33
C LEU A 9 31.90 -6.83 -12.36
N PHE A 10 31.81 -8.15 -12.25
CA PHE A 10 30.69 -9.05 -12.05
C PHE A 10 29.43 -8.46 -11.42
N GLY A 11 28.31 -8.84 -12.04
CA GLY A 11 26.97 -8.58 -11.53
C GLY A 11 26.74 -9.21 -10.16
N LEU A 12 26.17 -8.40 -9.27
CA LEU A 12 25.41 -8.93 -8.14
C LEU A 12 24.20 -9.66 -8.70
N VAL A 13 24.28 -10.98 -8.78
CA VAL A 13 23.09 -11.83 -8.80
C VAL A 13 22.42 -11.61 -7.46
N SER A 14 21.32 -10.87 -7.48
CA SER A 14 20.37 -10.86 -6.38
C SER A 14 19.90 -12.30 -6.22
N LEU A 15 20.30 -12.96 -5.14
CA LEU A 15 19.63 -14.18 -4.70
C LEU A 15 18.18 -13.80 -4.39
N LEU A 16 17.32 -13.98 -5.39
CA LEU A 16 15.90 -14.15 -5.18
C LEU A 16 15.76 -15.42 -4.32
N ALA A 17 15.73 -15.24 -3.01
CA ALA A 17 15.28 -16.28 -2.10
C ALA A 17 13.92 -16.75 -2.62
N ALA A 18 13.83 -18.04 -2.98
CA ALA A 18 12.58 -18.66 -3.38
C ALA A 18 11.53 -18.39 -2.28
N PRO A 19 10.28 -18.02 -2.63
CA PRO A 19 9.25 -17.81 -1.63
C PRO A 19 9.07 -19.12 -0.85
N ALA A 20 8.88 -19.02 0.47
CA ALA A 20 8.40 -20.15 1.25
C ALA A 20 7.04 -20.58 0.67
N VAL A 21 6.98 -21.78 0.09
CA VAL A 21 5.78 -22.29 -0.58
C VAL A 21 5.00 -23.19 0.38
N ALA A 22 4.04 -22.59 1.09
CA ALA A 22 2.77 -23.18 1.47
C ALA A 22 1.86 -22.05 1.99
N GLY A 23 0.74 -21.81 1.31
CA GLY A 23 -0.18 -20.70 1.56
C GLY A 23 -1.08 -20.44 0.36
N ILE A 24 -1.86 -19.36 0.39
CA ILE A 24 -2.58 -18.81 -0.76
C ILE A 24 -1.71 -17.73 -1.42
N PRO A 25 -1.09 -18.00 -2.59
CA PRO A 25 -0.25 -17.04 -3.29
C PRO A 25 -1.07 -16.01 -4.09
N ASP A 26 -0.60 -14.76 -4.14
CA ASP A 26 -1.17 -13.67 -4.95
C ASP A 26 -2.70 -13.56 -4.83
N VAL A 27 -3.21 -13.62 -3.59
CA VAL A 27 -4.64 -13.48 -3.32
C VAL A 27 -5.09 -12.06 -3.64
N LYS A 28 -6.20 -11.96 -4.35
CA LYS A 28 -6.72 -10.71 -4.88
C LYS A 28 -8.21 -10.63 -4.65
N VAL A 29 -8.63 -9.48 -4.14
CA VAL A 29 -10.03 -9.11 -3.95
C VAL A 29 -10.31 -7.89 -4.81
N THR A 30 -11.27 -8.00 -5.71
CA THR A 30 -11.73 -6.92 -6.58
C THR A 30 -13.25 -6.79 -6.48
N THR A 31 -13.77 -5.62 -6.87
CA THR A 31 -15.19 -5.45 -7.16
C THR A 31 -15.36 -5.00 -8.60
N ASP A 32 -16.51 -5.31 -9.21
CA ASP A 32 -16.88 -4.82 -10.54
C ASP A 32 -17.03 -3.29 -10.61
N ARG A 33 -17.18 -2.64 -9.45
CA ARG A 33 -17.40 -1.19 -9.28
C ARG A 33 -16.19 -0.39 -8.79
N SER A 34 -15.05 -1.04 -8.48
CA SER A 34 -13.81 -0.36 -8.06
C SER A 34 -12.69 -0.57 -9.07
N ILE A 35 -11.64 0.25 -8.95
CA ILE A 35 -10.44 0.14 -9.80
C ILE A 35 -9.46 -0.83 -9.15
N ASP A 36 -9.01 -1.81 -9.92
CA ASP A 36 -8.00 -2.78 -9.50
C ASP A 36 -6.60 -2.16 -9.48
N CYS A 37 -6.17 -1.68 -8.31
CA CYS A 37 -4.87 -1.06 -8.09
C CYS A 37 -3.68 -2.04 -7.95
N SER A 38 -3.83 -3.31 -8.34
CA SER A 38 -2.75 -4.31 -8.22
C SER A 38 -1.62 -4.15 -9.26
N SER A 39 -1.86 -3.45 -10.36
CA SER A 39 -0.87 -3.14 -11.40
C SER A 39 -1.28 -1.90 -12.18
N LEU A 40 -0.34 -1.24 -12.87
CA LEU A 40 -0.73 -0.12 -13.75
C LEU A 40 -1.58 -0.57 -14.94
N ALA A 41 -1.35 -1.79 -15.44
CA ALA A 41 -2.16 -2.37 -16.52
C ALA A 41 -3.61 -2.61 -16.07
N SER A 42 -3.82 -3.11 -14.85
CA SER A 42 -5.17 -3.31 -14.32
C SER A 42 -5.88 -1.99 -14.01
N ILE A 43 -5.14 -0.98 -13.52
CA ILE A 43 -5.65 0.38 -13.34
C ILE A 43 -6.14 0.92 -14.67
N ALA A 44 -5.29 0.91 -15.70
CA ALA A 44 -5.65 1.43 -17.02
C ALA A 44 -6.84 0.67 -17.62
N ARG A 45 -6.85 -0.67 -17.55
CA ARG A 45 -7.97 -1.51 -18.02
C ARG A 45 -9.29 -1.10 -17.38
N ASP A 46 -9.34 -0.97 -16.06
CA ASP A 46 -10.60 -0.70 -15.36
C ASP A 46 -11.01 0.77 -15.49
N LEU A 47 -10.04 1.68 -15.49
CA LEU A 47 -10.29 3.11 -15.65
C LEU A 47 -10.80 3.45 -17.05
N TYR A 48 -10.32 2.74 -18.08
CA TYR A 48 -10.67 3.00 -19.49
C TYR A 48 -11.83 2.15 -20.00
N ARG A 49 -12.42 1.30 -19.16
CA ARG A 49 -13.47 0.35 -19.52
C ARG A 49 -14.61 1.00 -20.30
N ASP A 50 -15.02 2.19 -19.86
CA ASP A 50 -16.16 2.92 -20.43
C ASP A 50 -15.75 4.09 -21.34
N CYS A 51 -14.46 4.43 -21.41
CA CYS A 51 -13.95 5.49 -22.27
C CYS A 51 -14.07 5.11 -23.75
N LYS A 52 -14.56 6.04 -24.56
CA LYS A 52 -14.75 5.96 -26.01
C LYS A 52 -13.66 6.72 -26.78
N THR A 53 -13.06 7.74 -26.17
CA THR A 53 -11.99 8.54 -26.79
C THR A 53 -10.71 8.50 -25.95
N ASP A 54 -9.58 8.83 -26.57
CA ASP A 54 -8.32 8.97 -25.84
C ASP A 54 -8.30 10.23 -24.95
N GLU A 55 -9.07 11.27 -25.29
CA GLU A 55 -9.31 12.42 -24.41
C GLU A 55 -10.00 11.97 -23.11
N GLU A 56 -11.05 11.14 -23.20
CA GLU A 56 -11.73 10.60 -22.01
C GLU A 56 -10.78 9.76 -21.15
N LYS A 57 -9.91 8.95 -21.76
CA LYS A 57 -8.89 8.18 -21.01
C LYS A 57 -7.89 9.09 -20.32
N ALA A 58 -7.43 10.14 -21.00
CA ALA A 58 -6.50 11.13 -20.44
C ALA A 58 -7.13 11.86 -19.25
N ILE A 59 -8.36 12.37 -19.39
CA ILE A 59 -9.11 13.03 -18.32
C ILE A 59 -9.41 12.07 -17.16
N ALA A 60 -9.83 10.84 -17.44
CA ALA A 60 -10.06 9.82 -16.41
C ALA A 60 -8.78 9.52 -15.62
N THR A 61 -7.63 9.44 -16.29
CA THR A 61 -6.31 9.27 -15.66
C THR A 61 -5.98 10.43 -14.74
N TRP A 62 -6.23 11.67 -15.17
CA TRP A 62 -6.00 12.85 -14.35
C TRP A 62 -6.86 12.83 -13.09
N TYR A 63 -8.17 12.56 -13.22
CA TYR A 63 -9.06 12.42 -12.06
C TYR A 63 -8.62 11.28 -11.13
N PHE A 64 -8.17 10.16 -11.67
CA PHE A 64 -7.67 9.04 -10.87
C PHE A 64 -6.42 9.41 -10.08
N VAL A 65 -5.42 10.03 -10.70
CA VAL A 65 -4.19 10.44 -10.01
C VAL A 65 -4.53 11.39 -8.87
N ARG A 66 -5.44 12.35 -9.10
CA ARG A 66 -5.95 13.26 -8.07
C ARG A 66 -6.69 12.55 -6.95
N ARG A 67 -7.55 11.57 -7.28
CA ARG A 67 -8.26 10.75 -6.31
C ARG A 67 -7.29 10.10 -5.32
N MET A 68 -6.20 9.55 -5.88
CA MET A 68 -5.23 8.77 -5.14
C MET A 68 -4.21 9.62 -4.38
N HIS A 69 -3.95 10.86 -4.79
CA HIS A 69 -2.84 11.66 -4.25
C HIS A 69 -3.25 13.05 -3.80
N PHE A 70 -2.73 13.44 -2.64
CA PHE A 70 -2.61 14.84 -2.26
C PHE A 70 -1.15 15.29 -2.27
N HIS A 71 -0.96 16.60 -2.35
CA HIS A 71 0.38 17.20 -2.31
C HIS A 71 0.93 17.15 -0.88
N TRP A 72 2.11 16.52 -0.76
CA TRP A 72 2.90 16.43 0.47
C TRP A 72 4.39 16.29 0.08
N PRO A 73 5.34 16.64 0.96
CA PRO A 73 6.78 16.54 0.68
C PRO A 73 7.29 15.17 0.20
N HIS A 74 8.58 15.14 -0.13
CA HIS A 74 9.26 14.01 -0.75
C HIS A 74 9.11 12.68 0.01
N ILE A 75 9.04 11.59 -0.76
CA ILE A 75 8.76 10.21 -0.32
C ILE A 75 9.93 9.33 -0.75
N PRO A 76 10.32 8.29 -0.01
CA PRO A 76 11.50 7.48 -0.32
C PRO A 76 11.29 6.47 -1.46
N THR A 77 10.36 6.71 -2.38
CA THR A 77 10.10 5.82 -3.53
C THR A 77 9.61 6.60 -4.75
N TRP A 78 10.05 6.17 -5.94
CA TRP A 78 9.52 6.59 -7.24
C TRP A 78 8.64 5.51 -7.88
N ASP A 79 8.38 4.41 -7.18
CA ASP A 79 7.52 3.34 -7.65
C ASP A 79 6.04 3.78 -7.59
N SER A 80 5.43 3.98 -8.76
CA SER A 80 4.04 4.44 -8.85
C SER A 80 3.03 3.51 -8.18
N LEU A 81 3.25 2.20 -8.15
CA LEU A 81 2.32 1.29 -7.47
C LEU A 81 2.44 1.39 -5.97
N GLU A 82 3.64 1.59 -5.44
CA GLU A 82 3.86 1.83 -4.02
C GLU A 82 3.28 3.19 -3.58
N LEU A 83 3.42 4.23 -4.41
CA LEU A 83 2.77 5.51 -4.19
C LEU A 83 1.24 5.38 -4.16
N ILE A 84 0.66 4.65 -5.12
CA ILE A 84 -0.78 4.41 -5.20
C ILE A 84 -1.27 3.59 -4.02
N ASN A 85 -0.58 2.51 -3.64
CA ASN A 85 -1.11 1.54 -2.68
C ASN A 85 -0.72 1.81 -1.23
N SER A 86 0.46 2.38 -0.95
CA SER A 86 0.98 2.59 0.40
C SER A 86 0.86 4.04 0.86
N TYR A 87 1.29 5.01 0.04
CA TYR A 87 1.47 6.39 0.48
C TYR A 87 0.21 7.25 0.27
N GLY A 88 -0.28 7.37 -0.97
CA GLY A 88 -1.43 8.22 -1.30
C GLY A 88 -1.17 9.74 -1.23
N PHE A 89 0.09 10.14 -1.30
CA PHE A 89 0.54 11.52 -1.40
C PHE A 89 1.86 11.57 -2.16
N ALA A 90 2.25 12.71 -2.74
CA ALA A 90 3.58 12.97 -3.31
C ALA A 90 3.69 14.40 -3.89
N LEU A 91 4.91 14.80 -4.27
CA LEU A 91 5.19 16.01 -5.08
C LEU A 91 4.87 15.83 -6.57
N CYS A 92 4.89 16.93 -7.32
CA CYS A 92 4.46 17.05 -8.71
C CYS A 92 5.17 16.09 -9.67
N GLY A 93 6.48 15.90 -9.51
CA GLY A 93 7.26 14.96 -10.32
C GLY A 93 6.72 13.54 -10.27
N TYR A 94 6.32 13.08 -9.08
CA TYR A 94 5.75 11.75 -8.86
C TYR A 94 4.37 11.62 -9.49
N GLN A 95 3.49 12.58 -9.25
CA GLN A 95 2.11 12.54 -9.74
C GLN A 95 2.06 12.60 -11.28
N SER A 96 2.87 13.47 -11.88
CA SER A 96 2.97 13.59 -13.35
C SER A 96 3.65 12.36 -13.99
N THR A 97 4.65 11.77 -13.33
CA THR A 97 5.26 10.49 -13.76
C THR A 97 4.22 9.36 -13.74
N MET A 98 3.44 9.26 -12.67
CA MET A 98 2.39 8.27 -12.52
C MET A 98 1.30 8.42 -13.58
N TYR A 99 0.86 9.65 -13.86
CA TYR A 99 -0.07 9.93 -14.95
C TYR A 99 0.44 9.36 -16.28
N VAL A 100 1.70 9.65 -16.62
CA VAL A 100 2.31 9.19 -17.87
C VAL A 100 2.41 7.67 -17.91
N GLN A 101 2.77 7.04 -16.79
CA GLN A 101 2.88 5.58 -16.72
C GLN A 101 1.52 4.88 -16.81
N ILE A 102 0.45 5.44 -16.24
CA ILE A 102 -0.92 4.89 -16.40
C ILE A 102 -1.40 5.06 -17.84
N CYS A 103 -1.18 6.23 -18.45
CA CYS A 103 -1.47 6.45 -19.87
C CYS A 103 -0.75 5.42 -20.74
N GLY A 104 0.56 5.26 -20.54
CA GLY A 104 1.37 4.29 -21.27
C GLY A 104 0.90 2.84 -21.06
N ALA A 105 0.47 2.48 -19.84
CA ALA A 105 -0.06 1.16 -19.53
C ALA A 105 -1.36 0.82 -20.28
N GLY A 106 -2.17 1.83 -20.60
CA GLY A 106 -3.37 1.68 -21.44
C GLY A 106 -3.21 2.13 -22.88
N GLY A 107 -1.97 2.24 -23.38
CA GLY A 107 -1.66 2.46 -24.79
C GLY A 107 -1.67 3.93 -25.25
N LEU A 108 -1.83 4.90 -24.33
CA LEU A 108 -1.75 6.32 -24.66
C LEU A 108 -0.32 6.80 -24.60
N LYS A 109 0.12 7.47 -25.66
CA LYS A 109 1.40 8.17 -25.67
C LYS A 109 1.33 9.37 -24.72
N ALA A 110 2.22 9.43 -23.74
CA ALA A 110 2.28 10.51 -22.77
C ALA A 110 3.72 10.87 -22.40
N ARG A 111 3.93 12.08 -21.86
CA ARG A 111 5.25 12.59 -21.43
C ARG A 111 5.12 13.53 -20.24
N THR A 112 6.20 13.69 -19.51
CA THR A 112 6.36 14.75 -18.51
C THR A 112 6.86 16.03 -19.18
N MET A 113 6.40 17.17 -18.70
CA MET A 113 6.88 18.50 -19.05
C MET A 113 7.39 19.19 -17.79
N HIS A 114 8.54 19.85 -17.89
CA HIS A 114 9.31 20.38 -16.77
C HIS A 114 9.37 21.91 -16.86
N PRO A 115 8.32 22.62 -16.42
CA PRO A 115 8.40 24.06 -16.14
C PRO A 115 9.32 24.35 -14.94
N THR A 116 9.71 25.61 -14.77
CA THR A 116 10.55 26.02 -13.64
C THR A 116 9.91 25.65 -12.29
N ASN A 117 10.62 24.87 -11.47
CA ASN A 117 10.19 24.40 -10.14
C ASN A 117 8.87 23.61 -10.10
N HIS A 118 8.46 23.00 -11.21
CA HIS A 118 7.24 22.19 -11.25
C HIS A 118 7.31 21.10 -12.34
N VAL A 119 6.44 20.10 -12.27
CA VAL A 119 6.37 19.03 -13.28
C VAL A 119 4.91 18.73 -13.57
N ILE A 120 4.54 18.78 -14.86
CA ILE A 120 3.20 18.48 -15.38
C ILE A 120 3.30 17.33 -16.39
N ALA A 121 2.16 16.86 -16.88
CA ALA A 121 2.11 15.83 -17.91
C ALA A 121 1.43 16.33 -19.18
N GLU A 122 1.76 15.72 -20.31
CA GLU A 122 0.98 15.81 -21.53
C GLU A 122 0.63 14.39 -22.04
N ALA A 123 -0.57 14.23 -22.57
CA ALA A 123 -0.99 13.07 -23.36
C ALA A 123 -1.13 13.46 -24.83
N PHE A 124 -0.85 12.54 -25.75
CA PHE A 124 -0.98 12.75 -27.19
C PHE A 124 -2.19 11.99 -27.71
N TYR A 125 -3.16 12.73 -28.26
CA TYR A 125 -4.35 12.20 -28.92
C TYR A 125 -4.82 13.19 -29.98
N ASP A 126 -5.65 12.74 -30.92
CA ASP A 126 -6.21 13.58 -32.00
C ASP A 126 -5.18 14.44 -32.75
N GLY A 127 -3.95 13.92 -32.88
CA GLY A 127 -2.84 14.57 -33.58
C GLY A 127 -2.10 15.65 -32.79
N GLY A 128 -2.47 15.91 -31.53
CA GLY A 128 -1.92 16.98 -30.69
C GLY A 128 -1.45 16.51 -29.31
N TRP A 129 -0.69 17.36 -28.62
CA TRP A 129 -0.39 17.20 -27.20
C TRP A 129 -1.43 17.93 -26.36
N HIS A 130 -1.69 17.45 -25.14
CA HIS A 130 -2.72 17.99 -24.26
C HIS A 130 -2.25 17.96 -22.80
N MET A 131 -2.26 19.10 -22.11
CA MET A 131 -1.61 19.28 -20.80
C MET A 131 -2.51 18.99 -19.61
N PHE A 132 -1.97 18.28 -18.63
CA PHE A 132 -2.62 17.96 -17.36
C PHE A 132 -1.68 18.24 -16.17
N ASP A 133 -2.11 19.09 -15.23
CA ASP A 133 -1.42 19.30 -13.97
C ASP A 133 -2.09 18.48 -12.86
N CYS A 134 -1.48 17.36 -12.51
CA CYS A 134 -2.03 16.42 -11.54
C CYS A 134 -1.96 16.95 -10.10
N GLN A 135 -0.91 17.71 -9.75
CA GLN A 135 -0.70 18.17 -8.38
C GLN A 135 -1.54 19.42 -8.08
N VAL A 136 -1.33 20.50 -8.85
CA VAL A 136 -2.07 21.76 -8.62
C VAL A 136 -3.55 21.55 -8.92
N GLY A 137 -3.86 20.66 -9.86
CA GLY A 137 -5.22 20.26 -10.14
C GLY A 137 -5.89 21.17 -11.13
N TRP A 138 -5.41 21.15 -12.36
CA TRP A 138 -6.11 21.80 -13.46
C TRP A 138 -5.73 21.24 -14.82
N TYR A 139 -6.64 21.48 -15.76
CA TYR A 139 -6.38 21.66 -17.18
C TYR A 139 -7.38 22.71 -17.70
N ALA A 140 -7.14 23.28 -18.88
CA ALA A 140 -8.08 24.18 -19.53
C ALA A 140 -8.38 23.66 -20.93
N LEU A 141 -9.64 23.76 -21.36
CA LEU A 141 -9.98 23.52 -22.75
C LEU A 141 -9.50 24.70 -23.60
N ASN A 142 -9.05 24.43 -24.83
CA ASN A 142 -8.88 25.44 -25.85
C ASN A 142 -10.24 25.88 -26.41
N ARG A 143 -10.26 26.86 -27.31
CA ARG A 143 -11.51 27.36 -27.91
C ARG A 143 -12.18 26.39 -28.90
N LYS A 144 -11.56 25.24 -29.18
CA LYS A 144 -12.14 24.13 -29.94
C LYS A 144 -12.78 23.06 -29.04
N GLY A 145 -12.68 23.22 -27.72
CA GLY A 145 -13.28 22.31 -26.75
C GLY A 145 -12.40 21.11 -26.35
N THR A 146 -11.16 21.02 -26.81
CA THR A 146 -10.20 19.97 -26.38
C THR A 146 -9.22 20.54 -25.37
N VAL A 147 -8.62 19.71 -24.51
CA VAL A 147 -7.60 20.19 -23.55
C VAL A 147 -6.46 20.94 -24.25
N ALA A 148 -6.02 22.09 -23.75
CA ALA A 148 -4.92 22.85 -24.34
C ALA A 148 -3.55 22.22 -24.04
N SER A 149 -2.64 22.27 -25.02
CA SER A 149 -1.22 21.92 -24.87
C SER A 149 -0.42 23.02 -24.15
N CYS A 150 0.79 22.67 -23.66
CA CYS A 150 1.76 23.69 -23.23
C CYS A 150 2.11 24.68 -24.36
N ALA A 151 2.17 24.22 -25.61
CA ALA A 151 2.52 25.05 -26.75
C ALA A 151 1.43 26.08 -27.08
N GLU A 152 0.17 25.67 -27.09
CA GLU A 152 -0.98 26.56 -27.27
C GLU A 152 -1.05 27.60 -26.15
N MET A 153 -0.94 27.18 -24.89
CA MET A 153 -0.98 28.13 -23.75
C MET A 153 0.22 29.08 -23.73
N LYS A 154 1.36 28.69 -24.29
CA LYS A 154 2.52 29.58 -24.46
C LYS A 154 2.26 30.63 -25.54
N ALA A 155 1.60 30.24 -26.63
CA ALA A 155 1.23 31.15 -27.71
C ALA A 155 0.08 32.09 -27.32
N ASP A 156 -0.87 31.58 -26.53
CA ASP A 156 -2.03 32.32 -26.03
C ASP A 156 -2.25 32.06 -24.52
N PRO A 157 -1.67 32.90 -23.65
CA PRO A 157 -1.85 32.79 -22.20
C PRO A 157 -3.31 32.96 -21.73
N THR A 158 -4.21 33.54 -22.55
CA THR A 158 -5.63 33.72 -22.18
C THR A 158 -6.37 32.39 -22.07
N LEU A 159 -5.84 31.33 -22.70
CA LEU A 159 -6.33 29.97 -22.52
C LEU A 159 -6.30 29.54 -21.05
N VAL A 160 -5.42 30.11 -20.22
CA VAL A 160 -5.35 29.86 -18.77
C VAL A 160 -6.08 30.93 -17.97
N THR A 161 -5.79 32.21 -18.23
CA THR A 161 -6.24 33.31 -17.35
C THR A 161 -7.72 33.64 -17.50
N GLN A 162 -8.33 33.37 -18.65
CA GLN A 162 -9.76 33.58 -18.91
C GLN A 162 -10.56 32.27 -18.91
N ALA A 163 -9.93 31.13 -18.56
CA ALA A 163 -10.58 29.82 -18.64
C ALA A 163 -11.85 29.71 -17.79
N VAL A 164 -11.89 30.34 -16.62
CA VAL A 164 -13.06 30.31 -15.73
C VAL A 164 -14.20 31.16 -16.30
N GLU A 165 -13.89 32.39 -16.73
CA GLU A 165 -14.86 33.33 -17.31
C GLU A 165 -15.47 32.77 -18.60
N GLU A 166 -14.65 32.12 -19.44
CA GLU A 166 -15.08 31.52 -20.70
C GLU A 166 -15.67 30.09 -20.53
N GLY A 167 -15.78 29.56 -19.30
CA GLY A 167 -16.36 28.24 -19.06
C GLY A 167 -15.52 27.04 -19.55
N ARG A 168 -14.21 27.23 -19.75
CA ARG A 168 -13.25 26.22 -20.23
C ARG A 168 -12.40 25.57 -19.14
N ALA A 169 -12.49 26.06 -17.91
CA ALA A 169 -11.73 25.53 -16.78
C ALA A 169 -12.21 24.14 -16.35
N SER A 170 -11.26 23.24 -16.07
CA SER A 170 -11.56 21.96 -15.43
C SER A 170 -12.20 22.15 -14.05
N LYS A 171 -12.78 21.08 -13.49
CA LYS A 171 -13.21 21.04 -12.09
C LYS A 171 -12.48 19.92 -11.38
N PRO A 172 -11.57 20.21 -10.44
CA PRO A 172 -11.18 21.53 -9.93
C PRO A 172 -10.28 22.30 -10.90
N TYR A 173 -10.07 23.59 -10.62
CA TYR A 173 -9.12 24.47 -11.31
C TYR A 173 -8.26 25.19 -10.27
N PHE A 174 -6.95 24.94 -10.25
CA PHE A 174 -6.00 25.54 -9.31
C PHE A 174 -6.31 25.28 -7.83
N GLN A 175 -6.61 24.02 -7.47
CA GLN A 175 -6.98 23.68 -6.09
C GLN A 175 -5.83 23.81 -5.09
N CYS A 176 -4.59 23.51 -5.49
CA CYS A 176 -3.42 23.54 -4.61
C CYS A 176 -2.51 24.76 -4.83
N ARG A 177 -2.99 25.81 -5.50
CA ARG A 177 -2.35 27.13 -5.65
C ARG A 177 -3.39 28.22 -5.86
N ASP A 178 -3.20 29.39 -5.27
CA ASP A 178 -4.24 30.43 -5.25
C ASP A 178 -4.32 31.29 -6.54
N ASP A 179 -3.47 31.08 -7.55
CA ASP A 179 -3.38 31.98 -8.72
C ASP A 179 -3.18 31.24 -10.06
N PRO A 180 -4.16 31.31 -10.98
CA PRO A 180 -4.06 30.77 -12.34
C PRO A 180 -2.92 31.33 -13.19
N ARG A 181 -2.40 32.54 -12.89
CA ARG A 181 -1.22 33.13 -13.56
C ARG A 181 0.03 32.27 -13.36
N GLY A 182 0.05 31.39 -12.37
CA GLY A 182 1.09 30.35 -12.27
C GLY A 182 1.16 29.45 -13.51
N GLY A 183 0.00 29.12 -14.10
CA GLY A 183 -0.10 28.26 -15.27
C GLY A 183 0.49 28.87 -16.55
N THR A 184 0.40 30.19 -16.72
CA THR A 184 1.01 30.86 -17.88
C THR A 184 2.54 30.79 -17.82
N ASN A 185 3.12 30.90 -16.63
CA ASN A 185 4.56 30.69 -16.44
C ASN A 185 4.97 29.23 -16.71
N TYR A 186 4.12 28.27 -16.36
CA TYR A 186 4.38 26.87 -16.68
C TYR A 186 4.49 26.66 -18.18
N ALA A 187 3.50 27.12 -18.96
CA ALA A 187 3.54 26.99 -20.41
C ALA A 187 4.75 27.70 -21.04
N ALA A 188 5.11 28.89 -20.56
CA ALA A 188 6.24 29.66 -21.09
C ALA A 188 7.60 28.98 -20.88
N THR A 189 7.78 28.30 -19.74
CA THR A 189 9.06 27.72 -19.30
C THR A 189 9.14 26.20 -19.49
N ALA A 190 8.03 25.54 -19.85
CA ALA A 190 7.96 24.09 -19.99
C ALA A 190 8.96 23.56 -21.02
N ARG A 191 9.76 22.59 -20.59
CA ARG A 191 10.65 21.80 -21.43
C ARG A 191 10.18 20.37 -21.45
N THR A 192 10.37 19.65 -22.56
CA THR A 192 10.10 18.22 -22.57
C THR A 192 11.03 17.52 -21.59
N GLY A 193 10.43 16.80 -20.64
CA GLY A 193 11.16 15.94 -19.71
C GLY A 193 11.40 14.59 -20.36
N GLY A 194 10.47 13.67 -20.19
CA GLY A 194 10.54 12.35 -20.82
C GLY A 194 9.26 11.52 -20.66
N SER A 195 9.26 10.35 -21.30
CA SER A 195 8.19 9.34 -21.20
C SER A 195 8.68 8.21 -20.29
N PRO A 196 8.54 8.32 -18.96
CA PRO A 196 8.95 7.27 -18.03
C PRO A 196 8.32 5.93 -18.41
N GLY A 197 9.13 4.87 -18.41
CA GLY A 197 8.68 3.52 -18.74
C GLY A 197 7.63 3.02 -17.74
N VAL A 198 6.74 2.15 -18.20
CA VAL A 198 5.66 1.55 -17.39
C VAL A 198 6.26 0.47 -16.47
N PRO A 199 6.17 0.62 -15.13
CA PRO A 199 6.59 -0.41 -14.19
C PRO A 199 5.81 -1.71 -14.40
N LYS A 200 6.51 -2.84 -14.41
CA LYS A 200 5.91 -4.19 -14.51
C LYS A 200 5.60 -4.82 -13.15
N LYS A 201 5.97 -4.15 -12.05
CA LYS A 201 5.73 -4.62 -10.69
C LYS A 201 4.22 -4.80 -10.46
N ARG A 202 3.87 -5.65 -9.51
CA ARG A 202 2.51 -5.87 -9.04
C ARG A 202 2.45 -5.78 -7.52
N LEU A 203 1.30 -5.41 -6.99
CA LEU A 203 0.95 -5.68 -5.59
C LEU A 203 0.61 -7.17 -5.47
N ILE A 204 1.40 -7.91 -4.71
CA ILE A 204 1.24 -9.34 -4.48
C ILE A 204 0.95 -9.57 -3.01
N ILE A 205 -0.18 -10.20 -2.70
CA ILE A 205 -0.53 -10.58 -1.32
C ILE A 205 -0.41 -12.09 -1.22
N ASN A 206 0.49 -12.56 -0.37
CA ASN A 206 0.59 -13.98 -0.03
C ASN A 206 0.09 -14.16 1.40
N LEU A 207 -0.70 -15.21 1.65
CA LEU A 207 -1.18 -15.53 3.00
C LEU A 207 -0.83 -16.96 3.36
N ARG A 208 -0.15 -17.13 4.49
CA ARG A 208 0.21 -18.41 5.09
C ARG A 208 -0.86 -18.86 6.08
N ARG A 209 -0.83 -20.12 6.51
CA ARG A 209 -1.68 -20.57 7.62
C ARG A 209 -1.41 -19.74 8.87
N GLY A 210 -2.47 -19.28 9.51
CA GLY A 210 -2.41 -18.38 10.67
C GLY A 210 -2.14 -16.92 10.31
N GLU A 211 -2.16 -16.57 9.02
CA GLU A 211 -1.93 -15.21 8.56
C GLU A 211 -3.22 -14.46 8.26
N THR A 212 -3.25 -13.20 8.66
CA THR A 212 -4.32 -12.24 8.38
C THR A 212 -3.72 -10.97 7.81
N ILE A 213 -4.39 -10.39 6.81
CA ILE A 213 -4.18 -9.01 6.38
C ILE A 213 -5.50 -8.23 6.45
N THR A 214 -5.48 -7.11 7.17
CA THR A 214 -6.61 -6.18 7.29
C THR A 214 -6.19 -4.83 6.73
N ARG A 215 -6.87 -4.37 5.69
CA ARG A 215 -6.65 -3.05 5.08
C ARG A 215 -7.81 -2.14 5.49
N VAL A 216 -7.51 -1.02 6.12
CA VAL A 216 -8.52 -0.15 6.74
C VAL A 216 -8.68 1.13 5.93
N TRP A 217 -9.92 1.61 5.84
CA TRP A 217 -10.24 2.99 5.48
C TRP A 217 -10.22 3.88 6.72
N GLY A 218 -9.05 3.96 7.35
CA GLY A 218 -8.85 4.66 8.60
C GLY A 218 -7.37 4.90 8.87
N ASN A 219 -7.09 5.92 9.66
CA ASN A 219 -5.74 6.35 10.01
C ASN A 219 -5.51 6.07 11.51
N GLU A 220 -4.52 5.23 11.83
CA GLU A 220 -4.14 4.90 13.21
C GLU A 220 -3.02 5.81 13.75
N GLY A 221 -2.64 6.84 12.99
CA GLY A 221 -1.60 7.80 13.34
C GLY A 221 -0.18 7.28 13.14
N LYS A 222 0.01 6.16 12.43
CA LYS A 222 1.32 5.54 12.19
C LYS A 222 1.75 5.75 10.74
N SER A 223 2.73 6.61 10.50
CA SER A 223 3.29 6.84 9.16
C SER A 223 4.79 6.65 9.11
N TRP A 224 5.30 6.42 7.90
CA TRP A 224 6.75 6.45 7.59
C TRP A 224 7.37 7.79 8.00
N HIS A 225 6.60 8.87 7.88
CA HIS A 225 7.00 10.18 8.39
C HIS A 225 6.71 10.26 9.89
N GLN A 226 7.73 10.51 10.72
CA GLN A 226 7.56 10.65 12.17
C GLN A 226 7.27 12.11 12.51
N ALA A 227 6.08 12.38 13.03
CA ALA A 227 5.69 13.72 13.47
C ALA A 227 6.56 14.15 14.68
N GLY A 228 7.04 15.39 14.67
CA GLY A 228 7.88 15.95 15.75
C GLY A 228 9.39 15.85 15.51
N GLU A 229 9.85 14.99 14.59
CA GLU A 229 11.26 14.97 14.15
C GLU A 229 11.55 16.03 13.06
N THR A 230 10.50 16.55 12.43
CA THR A 230 10.59 17.65 11.46
C THR A 230 9.55 18.72 11.75
N LYS A 231 9.64 19.88 11.08
CA LYS A 231 8.62 20.94 11.14
C LYS A 231 7.24 20.51 10.60
N TRP A 232 7.16 19.38 9.91
CA TRP A 232 5.92 18.88 9.33
C TRP A 232 5.18 17.97 10.32
N THR A 233 3.85 18.06 10.34
CA THR A 233 3.00 17.12 11.06
C THR A 233 2.81 15.84 10.24
N GLN A 234 1.89 14.95 10.64
CA GLN A 234 1.59 13.76 9.85
C GLN A 234 1.08 14.12 8.44
N PRO A 235 1.28 13.26 7.42
CA PRO A 235 0.83 13.53 6.07
C PRO A 235 -0.67 13.84 5.98
N HIS A 236 -1.00 15.03 5.48
CA HIS A 236 -2.37 15.47 5.22
C HIS A 236 -2.43 16.48 4.08
N HIS A 237 -3.55 16.54 3.37
CA HIS A 237 -3.77 17.61 2.40
C HIS A 237 -3.97 18.94 3.14
N GLY A 238 -3.29 20.00 2.72
CA GLY A 238 -3.37 21.32 3.39
C GLY A 238 -2.66 22.45 2.65
N CYS A 239 -2.66 22.44 1.31
CA CYS A 239 -1.80 23.32 0.50
C CYS A 239 -2.15 24.80 0.62
N THR A 240 -3.43 25.15 0.52
CA THR A 240 -3.92 26.51 0.70
C THR A 240 -5.26 26.50 1.43
N GLY A 241 -5.72 27.65 1.92
CA GLY A 241 -7.03 27.77 2.55
C GLY A 241 -8.21 27.47 1.60
N GLN A 242 -7.96 27.51 0.28
CA GLN A 242 -8.95 27.23 -0.77
C GLN A 242 -8.89 25.77 -1.28
N SER A 243 -7.95 24.95 -0.79
CA SER A 243 -7.79 23.54 -1.15
C SER A 243 -8.91 22.64 -0.58
N ILE A 244 -10.17 23.03 -0.76
CA ILE A 244 -11.35 22.29 -0.30
C ILE A 244 -11.57 21.11 -1.25
N ASP A 245 -11.52 19.89 -0.73
CA ASP A 245 -11.68 18.65 -1.52
C ASP A 245 -13.04 18.58 -2.25
N ALA A 246 -14.08 19.24 -1.74
CA ALA A 246 -15.39 19.35 -2.40
C ALA A 246 -15.40 20.15 -3.72
N ASN A 247 -14.32 20.89 -4.02
CA ASN A 247 -14.17 21.60 -5.30
C ASN A 247 -13.88 20.65 -6.48
N ASP A 248 -13.58 19.39 -6.20
CA ASP A 248 -13.46 18.31 -7.19
C ASP A 248 -14.75 17.45 -7.17
N PRO A 249 -15.79 17.80 -7.95
CA PRO A 249 -17.07 17.10 -7.88
C PRO A 249 -16.99 15.64 -8.34
N VAL A 250 -15.96 15.27 -9.11
CA VAL A 250 -15.77 13.90 -9.60
C VAL A 250 -15.20 13.01 -8.51
N ASN A 251 -14.25 13.53 -7.72
CA ASN A 251 -13.60 12.76 -6.66
C ASN A 251 -14.22 12.94 -5.28
N TRP A 252 -14.95 14.04 -5.05
CA TRP A 252 -15.59 14.33 -3.77
C TRP A 252 -16.45 13.18 -3.23
N PRO A 253 -17.28 12.46 -4.03
CA PRO A 253 -18.07 11.35 -3.52
C PRO A 253 -17.23 10.23 -2.86
N TYR A 254 -15.97 10.04 -3.27
CA TYR A 254 -15.04 9.05 -2.69
C TYR A 254 -14.38 9.55 -1.41
N TRP A 255 -14.22 10.87 -1.26
CA TRP A 255 -13.56 11.48 -0.12
C TRP A 255 -14.54 11.84 1.00
N LYS A 256 -15.76 12.26 0.64
CA LYS A 256 -16.84 12.71 1.53
C LYS A 256 -17.09 11.79 2.73
N PRO A 257 -17.14 10.44 2.59
CA PRO A 257 -17.40 9.56 3.73
C PRO A 257 -16.33 9.62 4.84
N TYR A 258 -15.13 10.10 4.50
CA TYR A 258 -13.96 10.18 5.36
C TYR A 258 -13.57 11.61 5.71
N ALA A 259 -14.26 12.60 5.15
CA ALA A 259 -13.99 14.00 5.39
C ALA A 259 -14.29 14.36 6.84
N ILE A 260 -13.39 15.15 7.44
CA ILE A 260 -13.61 15.69 8.79
C ILE A 260 -14.65 16.80 8.70
N VAL A 261 -15.67 16.74 9.55
CA VAL A 261 -16.61 17.84 9.72
C VAL A 261 -15.96 18.89 10.62
N ASN A 262 -15.63 20.05 10.06
CA ASN A 262 -15.04 21.15 10.83
C ASN A 262 -16.09 21.85 11.69
N ARG A 263 -17.21 22.22 11.08
CA ARG A 263 -18.33 22.88 11.76
C ARG A 263 -19.63 22.68 10.98
N LYS A 264 -20.75 22.90 11.65
CA LYS A 264 -22.08 22.99 11.04
C LYS A 264 -22.57 24.43 11.13
N GLU A 265 -23.09 24.96 10.03
CA GLU A 265 -23.72 26.28 9.93
C GLU A 265 -25.18 26.07 9.50
N GLY A 266 -26.08 25.95 10.47
CA GLY A 266 -27.43 25.44 10.21
C GLY A 266 -27.38 24.03 9.61
N ASP A 267 -28.06 23.83 8.48
CA ASP A 267 -28.06 22.57 7.73
C ASP A 267 -26.80 22.37 6.87
N ARG A 268 -25.95 23.39 6.75
CA ARG A 268 -24.72 23.33 5.94
C ARG A 268 -23.58 22.69 6.74
N VAL A 269 -23.05 21.59 6.23
CA VAL A 269 -21.82 20.97 6.78
C VAL A 269 -20.60 21.60 6.10
N VAL A 270 -19.72 22.19 6.90
CA VAL A 270 -18.41 22.68 6.42
C VAL A 270 -17.38 21.61 6.73
N TYR A 271 -16.84 20.99 5.68
CA TYR A 271 -15.79 19.98 5.78
C TYR A 271 -14.41 20.65 5.93
N GLY A 272 -13.54 20.01 6.69
CA GLY A 272 -12.14 20.39 6.83
C GLY A 272 -11.25 19.84 5.73
N ILE A 273 -10.12 20.53 5.52
CA ILE A 273 -9.10 20.20 4.52
C ILE A 273 -8.18 19.13 5.09
N LYS A 274 -8.54 17.85 5.01
CA LYS A 274 -7.66 16.77 5.51
C LYS A 274 -7.93 15.42 4.83
N ARG A 275 -7.58 15.28 3.53
CA ARG A 275 -7.26 13.93 3.02
C ARG A 275 -6.06 13.39 3.78
N TYR A 276 -6.13 12.12 4.16
CA TYR A 276 -5.11 11.43 4.94
C TYR A 276 -4.70 10.12 4.28
N TYR A 277 -3.58 9.58 4.74
CA TYR A 277 -3.21 8.19 4.53
C TYR A 277 -4.04 7.26 5.42
N GLY A 278 -4.05 5.98 5.11
CA GLY A 278 -4.63 4.94 5.96
C GLY A 278 -3.57 3.99 6.52
N ASN A 279 -3.99 3.17 7.48
CA ASN A 279 -3.19 2.07 8.01
C ASN A 279 -3.90 0.74 7.84
N GLY A 280 -3.12 -0.32 7.78
CA GLY A 280 -3.61 -1.68 7.90
C GLY A 280 -2.68 -2.51 8.74
N ARG A 281 -3.11 -3.74 9.02
CA ARG A 281 -2.38 -4.66 9.89
C ARG A 281 -2.26 -6.02 9.26
N MET A 282 -1.07 -6.60 9.37
CA MET A 282 -0.86 -8.03 9.20
C MET A 282 -0.63 -8.69 10.55
N ALA A 283 -1.12 -9.91 10.70
CA ALA A 283 -0.83 -10.75 11.85
C ALA A 283 -0.44 -12.14 11.35
N TYR A 284 0.67 -12.67 11.82
CA TYR A 284 1.09 -14.04 11.59
C TYR A 284 1.13 -14.78 12.93
N GLU A 285 0.21 -15.72 13.09
CA GLU A 285 -0.04 -16.50 14.31
C GLU A 285 -0.29 -17.97 13.91
N PRO A 286 0.75 -18.71 13.51
CA PRO A 286 0.61 -20.10 13.08
C PRO A 286 0.34 -21.03 14.26
N ASP A 287 -0.36 -22.16 14.04
CA ASP A 287 -0.44 -23.20 15.06
C ASP A 287 0.85 -24.02 15.11
N LEU A 288 1.61 -23.85 16.20
CA LEU A 288 2.86 -24.59 16.42
C LEU A 288 2.62 -26.09 16.76
N ALA A 289 1.37 -26.51 16.97
CA ALA A 289 1.02 -27.92 17.14
C ALA A 289 0.87 -28.67 15.81
N THR A 290 1.05 -28.00 14.68
CA THR A 290 1.01 -28.58 13.34
C THR A 290 2.23 -28.15 12.50
N ASP A 291 2.28 -28.55 11.23
CA ASP A 291 3.27 -28.06 10.27
C ASP A 291 3.02 -26.61 9.81
N ALA A 292 1.96 -25.93 10.26
CA ALA A 292 1.57 -24.60 9.78
C ALA A 292 2.65 -23.53 9.87
N PHE A 293 3.44 -23.52 10.95
CA PHE A 293 4.51 -22.54 11.12
C PHE A 293 5.61 -22.66 10.04
N THR A 294 5.73 -23.81 9.38
CA THR A 294 6.74 -24.04 8.34
C THR A 294 6.53 -23.14 7.12
N ASP A 295 5.29 -22.72 6.87
CA ASP A 295 4.90 -21.78 5.82
C ASP A 295 5.64 -20.43 5.94
N GLY A 296 6.04 -20.05 7.17
CA GLY A 296 6.73 -18.79 7.44
C GLY A 296 8.22 -18.87 7.70
N LEU A 297 8.83 -20.06 7.62
CA LEU A 297 10.26 -20.20 7.82
C LEU A 297 11.05 -19.51 6.70
N ALA A 298 12.13 -18.84 7.07
CA ALA A 298 13.15 -18.45 6.11
C ALA A 298 13.80 -19.71 5.49
N PRO A 299 14.43 -19.61 4.31
CA PRO A 299 15.27 -20.69 3.78
C PRO A 299 16.30 -21.13 4.83
N ASP A 300 16.39 -22.44 5.09
CA ASP A 300 17.19 -23.03 6.17
C ASP A 300 16.94 -22.40 7.56
N GLY A 301 15.71 -21.93 7.78
CA GLY A 301 15.32 -21.14 8.95
C GLY A 301 15.31 -21.93 10.25
N MET A 302 15.25 -23.27 10.19
CA MET A 302 15.23 -24.14 11.36
C MET A 302 16.55 -24.89 11.49
N LYS A 303 17.34 -24.56 12.53
CA LYS A 303 18.66 -25.14 12.78
C LYS A 303 18.74 -25.67 14.19
N GLY A 304 19.02 -26.96 14.36
CA GLY A 304 19.17 -27.58 15.68
C GLY A 304 17.90 -27.56 16.54
N ALA A 305 16.72 -27.32 15.95
CA ALA A 305 15.43 -27.29 16.63
C ALA A 305 14.52 -28.43 16.14
N LYS A 306 13.49 -28.76 16.91
CA LYS A 306 12.40 -29.69 16.58
C LYS A 306 11.05 -29.07 16.89
N ALA A 307 10.00 -29.69 16.34
CA ALA A 307 8.63 -29.33 16.63
C ALA A 307 7.93 -30.46 17.38
N GLY A 308 7.23 -30.11 18.45
CA GLY A 308 6.57 -31.03 19.36
C GLY A 308 5.54 -31.94 18.69
N TYR A 309 4.94 -31.53 17.58
CA TYR A 309 4.01 -32.40 16.84
C TYR A 309 4.71 -33.61 16.18
N GLN A 310 6.03 -33.55 16.00
CA GLN A 310 6.82 -34.63 15.39
C GLN A 310 7.33 -35.64 16.44
N ASP A 311 7.65 -35.18 17.65
CA ASP A 311 8.29 -36.00 18.70
C ASP A 311 7.50 -36.07 20.01
N LYS A 312 6.31 -35.46 20.06
CA LYS A 312 5.42 -35.37 21.24
C LYS A 312 6.04 -34.68 22.45
N THR A 313 7.02 -33.79 22.23
CA THR A 313 7.68 -33.02 23.29
C THR A 313 7.08 -31.62 23.42
N ALA A 314 7.14 -31.06 24.62
CA ALA A 314 6.85 -29.65 24.89
C ALA A 314 8.15 -28.95 25.35
N PRO A 315 8.32 -27.63 25.12
CA PRO A 315 7.41 -26.72 24.39
C PRO A 315 7.25 -27.08 22.92
N LYS A 316 6.24 -26.51 22.24
CA LYS A 316 5.89 -26.89 20.87
C LYS A 316 7.02 -26.67 19.85
N LEU A 317 7.89 -25.70 20.09
CA LEU A 317 9.17 -25.58 19.39
C LEU A 317 10.29 -25.57 20.42
N HIS A 318 11.29 -26.44 20.24
CA HIS A 318 12.31 -26.72 21.24
C HIS A 318 13.65 -27.13 20.58
N PRO A 319 14.78 -27.10 21.31
CA PRO A 319 16.05 -27.63 20.82
C PRO A 319 15.99 -29.12 20.48
N ALA A 320 16.75 -29.55 19.47
CA ALA A 320 16.85 -30.96 19.10
C ALA A 320 17.75 -31.78 20.03
N ALA A 321 18.66 -31.11 20.75
CA ALA A 321 19.60 -31.70 21.69
C ALA A 321 19.99 -30.70 22.79
N ALA A 322 20.17 -31.20 24.02
CA ALA A 322 20.68 -30.40 25.13
C ALA A 322 22.15 -30.00 24.92
N GLY A 323 22.54 -28.84 25.47
CA GLY A 323 23.86 -28.24 25.35
C GLY A 323 24.23 -27.77 23.94
N LYS A 324 23.30 -27.84 22.96
CA LYS A 324 23.52 -27.40 21.59
C LYS A 324 22.62 -26.20 21.25
N PRO A 325 23.16 -25.18 20.56
CA PRO A 325 22.36 -24.06 20.13
C PRO A 325 21.34 -24.47 19.07
N ALA A 326 20.14 -23.90 19.19
CA ALA A 326 19.03 -24.06 18.28
C ALA A 326 18.52 -22.67 17.84
N SER A 327 18.06 -22.55 16.59
CA SER A 327 17.41 -21.33 16.13
C SER A 327 16.30 -21.62 15.13
N ILE A 328 15.26 -20.78 15.18
CA ILE A 328 14.14 -20.80 14.25
C ILE A 328 13.93 -19.38 13.72
N THR A 329 14.06 -19.20 12.42
CA THR A 329 13.99 -17.91 11.73
C THR A 329 12.77 -17.86 10.84
N PHE A 330 11.91 -16.88 11.10
CA PHE A 330 10.73 -16.58 10.30
C PHE A 330 11.01 -15.38 9.39
N VAL A 331 10.47 -15.42 8.17
CA VAL A 331 10.40 -14.28 7.25
C VAL A 331 9.01 -13.66 7.36
N ILE A 332 8.96 -12.33 7.47
CA ILE A 332 7.71 -11.57 7.46
C ILE A 332 7.74 -10.66 6.25
N ASP A 333 6.79 -10.88 5.35
CA ASP A 333 6.59 -10.10 4.14
C ASP A 333 5.35 -9.23 4.28
N SER A 334 5.47 -7.96 3.90
CA SER A 334 4.37 -7.02 3.83
C SER A 334 4.21 -6.51 2.40
N PRO A 335 3.00 -6.61 1.79
CA PRO A 335 2.75 -6.06 0.46
C PRO A 335 2.77 -4.53 0.44
N TYR A 336 2.71 -3.91 1.62
CA TYR A 336 2.73 -2.48 1.87
C TYR A 336 3.96 -2.07 2.68
N VAL A 337 4.24 -0.77 2.75
CA VAL A 337 5.36 -0.25 3.55
C VAL A 337 5.04 -0.40 5.04
N ALA A 338 5.83 -1.21 5.75
CA ALA A 338 5.70 -1.38 7.19
C ALA A 338 6.21 -0.15 7.96
N VAL A 339 5.46 0.23 8.98
CA VAL A 339 5.74 1.40 9.85
C VAL A 339 5.67 1.06 11.32
N ASP A 340 5.26 -0.15 11.69
CA ASP A 340 5.42 -0.64 13.04
C ASP A 340 5.38 -2.16 13.05
N ALA A 341 5.95 -2.78 14.07
CA ALA A 341 5.81 -4.20 14.29
C ALA A 341 6.14 -4.59 15.72
N TRP A 342 5.52 -5.67 16.20
CA TRP A 342 5.81 -6.25 17.50
C TRP A 342 5.54 -7.76 17.54
N LEU A 343 6.06 -8.39 18.59
CA LEU A 343 5.93 -9.80 18.91
C LEU A 343 5.20 -9.98 20.23
N ASP A 344 4.17 -10.82 20.22
CA ASP A 344 3.57 -11.45 21.40
C ASP A 344 3.94 -12.94 21.39
N ALA A 345 4.26 -13.53 22.53
CA ALA A 345 4.63 -14.95 22.59
C ALA A 345 4.42 -15.58 23.96
N GLU A 346 4.22 -16.89 23.98
CA GLU A 346 4.30 -17.70 25.20
C GLU A 346 5.49 -18.66 25.08
N ALA A 347 6.36 -18.63 26.08
CA ALA A 347 7.62 -19.34 26.04
C ALA A 347 8.02 -19.89 27.40
N LEU A 348 8.91 -20.88 27.40
CA LEU A 348 9.51 -21.46 28.59
C LEU A 348 11.02 -21.22 28.55
N ARG A 349 11.56 -20.81 29.70
CA ARG A 349 12.97 -20.97 30.07
C ARG A 349 12.96 -21.51 31.50
N LYS A 350 13.21 -22.79 31.71
CA LYS A 350 12.94 -23.44 33.00
C LYS A 350 14.00 -23.12 34.04
N ASP A 351 15.28 -23.23 33.68
CA ASP A 351 16.40 -23.12 34.61
C ASP A 351 17.48 -22.16 34.10
N ASP A 352 18.47 -21.85 34.94
CA ASP A 352 19.50 -20.86 34.60
C ASP A 352 20.48 -21.30 33.50
N GLY A 353 20.59 -22.60 33.29
CA GLY A 353 21.37 -23.18 32.19
C GLY A 353 20.68 -23.07 30.82
N ASP A 354 19.43 -22.62 30.76
CA ASP A 354 18.67 -22.47 29.53
C ASP A 354 18.80 -21.05 28.96
N VAL A 355 18.82 -20.94 27.63
CA VAL A 355 18.86 -19.67 26.90
C VAL A 355 17.65 -19.56 26.00
N LEU A 356 16.95 -18.44 26.09
CA LEU A 356 15.91 -18.04 25.13
C LEU A 356 16.08 -16.56 24.79
N ALA A 357 16.23 -16.24 23.51
CA ALA A 357 16.34 -14.88 23.04
C ALA A 357 15.62 -14.68 21.70
N VAL A 358 15.15 -13.46 21.46
CA VAL A 358 14.54 -13.05 20.19
C VAL A 358 15.45 -12.02 19.53
N HIS A 359 15.71 -12.26 18.25
CA HIS A 359 16.46 -11.35 17.40
C HIS A 359 15.60 -10.93 16.21
N ALA A 360 15.81 -9.71 15.71
CA ALA A 360 15.15 -9.21 14.53
C ALA A 360 16.16 -8.61 13.56
N LYS A 361 15.87 -8.69 12.27
CA LYS A 361 16.73 -8.14 11.21
C LYS A 361 15.89 -7.54 10.09
N GLY A 362 16.14 -6.28 9.76
CA GLY A 362 15.55 -5.62 8.58
C GLY A 362 16.28 -5.98 7.27
N PRO A 363 15.87 -5.39 6.14
CA PRO A 363 16.48 -5.67 4.84
C PRO A 363 17.91 -5.13 4.73
N LYS A 364 18.23 -4.09 5.51
CA LYS A 364 19.55 -3.49 5.65
C LYS A 364 19.98 -3.60 7.12
N GLY A 365 21.22 -4.01 7.36
CA GLY A 365 21.79 -4.12 8.70
C GLY A 365 21.90 -5.55 9.24
N ASP A 366 22.40 -5.64 10.46
CA ASP A 366 22.69 -6.89 11.15
C ASP A 366 21.57 -7.31 12.12
N TRP A 367 21.64 -8.56 12.58
CA TRP A 367 20.75 -9.07 13.61
C TRP A 367 20.84 -8.26 14.89
N GLN A 368 19.70 -7.79 15.38
CA GLN A 368 19.58 -7.09 16.66
C GLN A 368 18.88 -8.00 17.66
N LYS A 369 19.43 -8.14 18.87
CA LYS A 369 18.72 -8.80 19.97
C LYS A 369 17.66 -7.84 20.50
N VAL A 370 16.39 -8.19 20.34
CA VAL A 370 15.25 -7.36 20.75
C VAL A 370 14.68 -7.77 22.10
N TRP A 371 14.96 -9.00 22.53
CA TRP A 371 14.54 -9.52 23.83
C TRP A 371 15.39 -10.74 24.24
N ALA A 372 15.53 -10.96 25.54
CA ALA A 372 16.07 -12.18 26.12
C ALA A 372 15.33 -12.52 27.43
N ALA A 373 15.18 -13.81 27.70
CA ALA A 373 14.58 -14.29 28.93
C ALA A 373 15.54 -14.05 30.12
N GLU A 374 15.19 -13.10 31.00
CA GLU A 374 15.95 -12.82 32.22
C GLU A 374 15.51 -13.69 33.40
N LYS A 375 14.25 -14.09 33.42
CA LYS A 375 13.65 -14.92 34.48
C LYS A 375 13.52 -16.36 34.05
N THR A 376 13.48 -17.27 35.03
CA THR A 376 13.07 -18.65 34.83
C THR A 376 11.55 -18.80 34.90
N GLY A 377 11.04 -19.94 34.45
CA GLY A 377 9.62 -20.24 34.33
C GLY A 377 9.02 -19.87 32.98
N ARG A 378 7.70 -20.05 32.91
CA ARG A 378 6.89 -19.74 31.73
C ARG A 378 6.66 -18.23 31.67
N GLN A 379 6.89 -17.64 30.50
CA GLN A 379 6.82 -16.20 30.28
C GLN A 379 5.85 -15.88 29.16
N LYS A 380 5.07 -14.82 29.38
CA LYS A 380 4.23 -14.20 28.36
C LYS A 380 4.89 -12.90 27.92
N LEU A 381 5.30 -12.85 26.67
CA LEU A 381 5.84 -11.67 26.02
C LEU A 381 4.65 -10.92 25.42
N SER A 382 4.62 -9.60 25.65
CA SER A 382 3.62 -8.71 25.09
C SER A 382 4.34 -7.54 24.42
N GLU A 383 3.98 -7.28 23.17
CA GLU A 383 4.45 -6.13 22.39
C GLU A 383 5.97 -5.91 22.37
N VAL A 384 6.77 -6.99 22.29
CA VAL A 384 8.22 -6.88 22.10
C VAL A 384 8.47 -6.19 20.76
N SER A 385 9.07 -5.00 20.81
CA SER A 385 9.20 -4.14 19.62
C SER A 385 10.06 -4.79 18.54
N LEU A 386 9.51 -4.87 17.34
CA LEU A 386 10.20 -5.25 16.10
C LEU A 386 10.32 -4.06 15.14
N LYS A 387 9.90 -2.86 15.59
CA LYS A 387 9.77 -1.65 14.77
C LYS A 387 11.03 -1.38 13.95
N ASN A 388 12.21 -1.36 14.57
CA ASN A 388 13.46 -1.04 13.87
C ASN A 388 13.78 -2.02 12.71
N ALA A 389 13.43 -3.30 12.87
CA ALA A 389 13.63 -4.29 11.80
C ALA A 389 12.61 -4.12 10.67
N ALA A 390 11.35 -3.83 11.01
CA ALA A 390 10.26 -3.69 10.04
C ALA A 390 10.22 -2.31 9.35
N TRP A 391 10.75 -1.27 9.99
CA TRP A 391 10.53 0.12 9.61
C TRP A 391 10.92 0.42 8.14
N ALA A 392 10.00 1.07 7.43
CA ALA A 392 10.17 1.49 6.05
C ALA A 392 10.57 0.34 5.09
N SER A 393 10.09 -0.88 5.37
CA SER A 393 10.44 -2.07 4.61
C SER A 393 9.22 -2.89 4.21
N HIS A 394 9.43 -3.77 3.24
CA HIS A 394 8.47 -4.80 2.82
C HIS A 394 8.81 -6.19 3.37
N ARG A 395 9.96 -6.35 4.02
CA ARG A 395 10.46 -7.64 4.49
C ARG A 395 11.37 -7.47 5.69
N TYR A 396 11.18 -8.28 6.70
CA TYR A 396 12.09 -8.43 7.83
C TYR A 396 12.08 -9.86 8.37
N PHE A 397 13.00 -10.17 9.27
CA PHE A 397 13.17 -11.50 9.83
C PHE A 397 13.07 -11.45 11.36
N VAL A 398 12.52 -12.51 11.94
CA VAL A 398 12.45 -12.73 13.38
C VAL A 398 13.06 -14.09 13.68
N LYS A 399 14.07 -14.13 14.55
CA LYS A 399 14.79 -15.35 14.94
C LYS A 399 14.62 -15.60 16.43
N PHE A 400 14.11 -16.76 16.77
CA PHE A 400 14.14 -17.30 18.12
C PHE A 400 15.41 -18.13 18.28
N GLU A 401 16.19 -17.81 19.30
CA GLU A 401 17.42 -18.50 19.67
C GLU A 401 17.19 -19.24 20.98
N MET A 402 17.55 -20.51 21.01
CA MET A 402 17.28 -21.40 22.13
C MET A 402 18.50 -22.26 22.44
N THR A 403 18.76 -22.56 23.71
CA THR A 403 19.70 -23.61 24.13
C THR A 403 19.16 -24.23 25.40
N ALA A 404 18.90 -25.53 25.38
CA ALA A 404 18.51 -26.28 26.57
C ALA A 404 19.77 -26.69 27.34
N GLY A 405 19.85 -26.42 28.64
CA GLY A 405 20.98 -26.81 29.46
C GLY A 405 21.03 -28.32 29.66
N THR A 406 19.92 -28.90 30.16
CA THR A 406 19.87 -30.32 30.56
C THR A 406 18.87 -31.12 29.72
N ASN A 407 17.62 -30.69 29.65
CA ASN A 407 16.59 -31.38 28.89
C ASN A 407 16.06 -30.46 27.79
N VAL A 408 15.88 -30.99 26.58
CA VAL A 408 15.31 -30.26 25.44
C VAL A 408 13.93 -29.66 25.73
N SER A 409 13.19 -30.22 26.71
CA SER A 409 11.90 -29.69 27.17
C SER A 409 11.98 -28.49 28.12
N ASP A 410 13.19 -28.07 28.51
CA ASP A 410 13.37 -27.01 29.51
C ASP A 410 13.33 -25.61 28.88
N VAL A 411 13.37 -25.51 27.54
CA VAL A 411 13.29 -24.23 26.83
C VAL A 411 12.53 -24.35 25.51
N GLY A 412 11.78 -23.32 25.15
CA GLY A 412 11.06 -23.31 23.88
C GLY A 412 9.89 -22.35 23.81
N LEU A 413 9.13 -22.46 22.71
CA LEU A 413 7.95 -21.65 22.42
C LEU A 413 6.69 -22.51 22.41
N ASP A 414 5.61 -21.99 22.99
CA ASP A 414 4.27 -22.58 22.94
C ASP A 414 3.35 -21.87 21.94
N SER A 415 3.57 -20.58 21.74
CA SER A 415 2.87 -19.79 20.73
C SER A 415 3.63 -18.49 20.43
N PHE A 416 3.37 -17.90 19.26
CA PHE A 416 3.73 -16.52 18.99
C PHE A 416 2.76 -15.88 18.01
N LYS A 417 2.73 -14.55 18.04
CA LYS A 417 2.06 -13.69 17.07
C LYS A 417 2.98 -12.55 16.72
N ILE A 418 3.24 -12.37 15.43
CA ILE A 418 3.91 -11.18 14.92
C ILE A 418 2.87 -10.29 14.28
N THR A 419 2.76 -9.04 14.75
CA THR A 419 1.88 -8.03 14.17
C THR A 419 2.72 -6.99 13.44
N THR A 420 2.33 -6.65 12.21
CA THR A 420 2.94 -5.58 11.40
C THR A 420 1.88 -4.54 11.09
N VAL A 421 2.15 -3.27 11.37
CA VAL A 421 1.33 -2.15 10.88
C VAL A 421 1.98 -1.60 9.62
N PHE A 422 1.18 -1.42 8.58
CA PHE A 422 1.62 -0.83 7.32
C PHE A 422 0.81 0.43 6.99
N MET A 423 1.37 1.27 6.12
CA MET A 423 0.61 2.35 5.48
C MET A 423 -0.12 1.80 4.26
N ASN A 424 -1.39 2.19 4.08
CA ASN A 424 -2.09 1.99 2.83
C ASN A 424 -2.83 3.26 2.40
N ASN A 425 -2.96 3.45 1.10
CA ASN A 425 -3.87 4.42 0.55
C ASN A 425 -5.28 3.86 0.58
N MET A 426 -6.14 4.42 1.43
CA MET A 426 -7.53 3.98 1.55
C MET A 426 -8.31 4.11 0.23
N TYR A 427 -7.95 5.04 -0.65
CA TYR A 427 -8.65 5.24 -1.92
C TYR A 427 -8.29 4.20 -2.99
N ALA A 428 -7.21 3.44 -2.81
CA ALA A 428 -6.79 2.36 -3.71
C ALA A 428 -7.40 0.99 -3.36
N LEU A 429 -8.14 0.90 -2.25
CA LEU A 429 -8.73 -0.34 -1.77
C LEU A 429 -10.03 -0.69 -2.51
N PRO A 430 -10.41 -1.98 -2.61
CA PRO A 430 -11.62 -2.41 -3.32
C PRO A 430 -12.90 -2.04 -2.55
N TYR A 431 -13.47 -0.88 -2.86
CA TYR A 431 -14.66 -0.32 -2.22
C TYR A 431 -15.98 -0.80 -2.87
N PHE A 432 -17.08 -0.54 -2.18
CA PHE A 432 -18.44 -0.70 -2.72
C PHE A 432 -19.02 0.64 -3.19
N MET A 433 -19.88 0.56 -4.20
CA MET A 433 -20.71 1.66 -4.69
C MET A 433 -22.18 1.43 -4.30
N PRO A 434 -23.02 2.47 -4.26
CA PRO A 434 -24.47 2.30 -4.16
C PRO A 434 -25.01 1.32 -5.19
N GLY A 435 -25.92 0.44 -4.78
CA GLY A 435 -26.48 -0.59 -5.65
C GLY A 435 -25.79 -1.95 -5.50
N LYS A 436 -25.90 -2.77 -6.54
CA LYS A 436 -25.31 -4.11 -6.59
C LYS A 436 -23.81 -4.02 -6.87
N ASN A 437 -23.02 -4.70 -6.03
CA ASN A 437 -21.59 -4.90 -6.21
C ASN A 437 -21.31 -6.40 -6.34
N THR A 438 -20.44 -6.78 -7.26
CA THR A 438 -19.95 -8.14 -7.43
C THR A 438 -18.51 -8.19 -6.92
N ILE A 439 -18.30 -8.89 -5.82
CA ILE A 439 -16.99 -9.20 -5.27
C ILE A 439 -16.43 -10.39 -6.02
N ARG A 440 -15.15 -10.32 -6.39
CA ARG A 440 -14.39 -11.46 -6.92
C ARG A 440 -13.15 -11.69 -6.08
N VAL A 441 -12.92 -12.95 -5.72
CA VAL A 441 -11.68 -13.41 -5.07
C VAL A 441 -10.97 -14.37 -6.01
N ALA A 442 -9.70 -14.10 -6.28
CA ALA A 442 -8.81 -14.93 -7.09
C ALA A 442 -7.47 -15.12 -6.36
N ALA A 443 -6.69 -16.10 -6.77
CA ALA A 443 -5.31 -16.33 -6.33
C ALA A 443 -4.47 -16.83 -7.51
N ALA A 444 -3.16 -16.86 -7.36
CA ALA A 444 -2.30 -17.55 -8.32
C ALA A 444 -2.57 -19.07 -8.33
N GLU A 445 -2.13 -19.72 -9.41
CA GLU A 445 -2.22 -21.17 -9.56
C GLU A 445 -1.51 -21.90 -8.40
N GLY A 446 -2.05 -23.06 -8.00
CA GLY A 446 -1.52 -23.86 -6.89
C GLY A 446 -2.12 -23.54 -5.51
N ALA A 447 -3.09 -22.62 -5.41
CA ALA A 447 -3.80 -22.37 -4.16
C ALA A 447 -4.68 -23.58 -3.74
N ASP A 448 -4.34 -24.21 -2.62
CA ASP A 448 -5.12 -25.30 -2.03
C ASP A 448 -6.01 -24.77 -0.88
N LEU A 449 -7.29 -24.56 -1.17
CA LEU A 449 -8.28 -24.08 -0.18
C LEU A 449 -8.68 -25.14 0.85
N LYS A 450 -8.41 -26.43 0.62
CA LYS A 450 -8.67 -27.48 1.61
C LYS A 450 -7.64 -27.42 2.73
N LYS A 451 -6.36 -27.23 2.37
CA LYS A 451 -5.26 -27.02 3.33
C LYS A 451 -5.27 -25.61 3.93
N ASN A 452 -5.61 -24.60 3.12
CA ASN A 452 -5.54 -23.20 3.48
C ASN A 452 -6.93 -22.56 3.47
N ARG A 453 -7.65 -22.65 4.59
CA ARG A 453 -9.03 -22.14 4.71
C ARG A 453 -9.07 -20.61 4.67
N LEU A 454 -9.18 -20.06 3.47
CA LEU A 454 -9.26 -18.63 3.22
C LEU A 454 -10.64 -18.09 3.60
N THR A 455 -10.67 -16.97 4.32
CA THR A 455 -11.88 -16.21 4.66
C THR A 455 -11.72 -14.77 4.22
N LEU A 456 -12.74 -14.24 3.55
CA LEU A 456 -12.90 -12.83 3.23
C LEU A 456 -13.90 -12.19 4.18
N GLU A 457 -13.57 -11.00 4.67
CA GLU A 457 -14.47 -10.16 5.45
C GLU A 457 -14.43 -8.70 4.99
N TYR A 458 -15.60 -8.09 4.89
CA TYR A 458 -15.81 -6.67 4.65
C TYR A 458 -16.62 -6.08 5.79
N ALA A 459 -16.29 -4.84 6.17
CA ALA A 459 -17.15 -4.01 7.00
C ALA A 459 -17.31 -2.62 6.38
N TRP A 460 -18.53 -2.09 6.40
CA TRP A 460 -18.87 -0.76 5.91
C TRP A 460 -20.04 -0.19 6.70
N GLU A 461 -20.30 1.10 6.52
CA GLU A 461 -21.48 1.77 7.02
C GLU A 461 -22.26 2.34 5.84
N GLU A 462 -23.56 2.09 5.83
CA GLU A 462 -24.49 2.65 4.86
C GLU A 462 -25.71 3.18 5.61
N GLN A 463 -26.18 4.38 5.25
CA GLN A 463 -27.33 5.02 5.89
C GLN A 463 -27.23 5.06 7.44
N GLY A 464 -26.01 5.27 7.97
CA GLY A 464 -25.74 5.32 9.42
C GLY A 464 -25.79 3.97 10.14
N LYS A 465 -25.84 2.84 9.42
CA LYS A 465 -25.85 1.49 9.98
C LYS A 465 -24.61 0.72 9.56
N GLU A 466 -23.95 0.09 10.53
CA GLU A 466 -22.85 -0.82 10.24
C GLU A 466 -23.34 -2.12 9.61
N LYS A 467 -22.55 -2.62 8.66
CA LYS A 467 -22.79 -3.82 7.88
C LYS A 467 -21.51 -4.62 7.79
N THR A 468 -21.67 -5.93 7.72
CA THR A 468 -20.56 -6.87 7.51
C THR A 468 -20.93 -7.89 6.44
N PHE A 469 -19.90 -8.39 5.76
CA PHE A 469 -19.99 -9.52 4.86
C PHE A 469 -18.79 -10.43 5.11
N THR A 470 -19.04 -11.65 5.58
CA THR A 470 -18.00 -12.65 5.85
C THR A 470 -18.29 -13.92 5.06
N ARG A 471 -17.29 -14.44 4.34
CA ARG A 471 -17.40 -15.71 3.61
C ARG A 471 -16.08 -16.49 3.68
N GLN A 472 -16.19 -17.76 4.05
CA GLN A 472 -15.14 -18.73 3.77
C GLN A 472 -15.15 -19.05 2.27
N ILE A 473 -13.97 -19.05 1.65
CA ILE A 473 -13.79 -19.28 0.22
C ILE A 473 -13.52 -20.77 0.00
N ASP A 474 -14.39 -21.43 -0.75
CA ASP A 474 -14.36 -22.88 -1.01
C ASP A 474 -13.90 -23.24 -2.44
N LYS A 475 -13.91 -22.27 -3.34
CA LYS A 475 -13.40 -22.39 -4.72
C LYS A 475 -12.78 -21.08 -5.22
N LEU A 476 -11.89 -21.16 -6.21
CA LEU A 476 -11.33 -20.00 -6.92
C LEU A 476 -11.54 -20.15 -8.43
N PRO A 477 -11.88 -19.07 -9.16
CA PRO A 477 -12.32 -17.79 -8.61
C PRO A 477 -13.64 -17.91 -7.85
N PHE A 478 -13.77 -17.17 -6.77
CA PHE A 478 -15.02 -17.01 -6.01
C PHE A 478 -15.70 -15.70 -6.38
N GLU A 479 -17.02 -15.72 -6.48
CA GLU A 479 -17.82 -14.52 -6.69
C GLU A 479 -19.01 -14.47 -5.72
N ALA A 480 -19.32 -13.27 -5.25
CA ALA A 480 -20.50 -13.01 -4.45
C ALA A 480 -21.03 -11.60 -4.73
N SER A 481 -22.34 -11.41 -4.56
CA SER A 481 -22.95 -10.09 -4.65
C SER A 481 -23.25 -9.50 -3.28
N VAL A 482 -23.02 -8.19 -3.14
CA VAL A 482 -23.43 -7.38 -2.01
C VAL A 482 -24.29 -6.23 -2.53
N GLN A 483 -25.46 -6.05 -1.90
CA GLN A 483 -26.32 -4.90 -2.16
C GLN A 483 -26.00 -3.81 -1.15
N VAL A 484 -25.64 -2.62 -1.63
CA VAL A 484 -25.42 -1.43 -0.80
C VAL A 484 -26.60 -0.47 -0.98
N ALA A 485 -27.15 -0.02 0.15
CA ALA A 485 -28.30 0.88 0.18
C ALA A 485 -27.90 2.37 0.14
N GLY A 486 -28.85 3.23 -0.23
CA GLY A 486 -28.66 4.69 -0.29
C GLY A 486 -28.16 5.18 -1.65
N ALA A 487 -28.03 6.51 -1.78
CA ALA A 487 -27.55 7.17 -3.00
C ALA A 487 -26.08 7.65 -2.86
N ASP A 488 -25.61 7.88 -1.64
CA ASP A 488 -24.23 8.25 -1.33
C ASP A 488 -23.34 7.01 -1.21
N LEU A 489 -22.04 7.14 -1.52
CA LEU A 489 -21.08 6.06 -1.28
C LEU A 489 -21.07 5.64 0.19
N PRO A 490 -20.98 4.32 0.47
CA PRO A 490 -20.86 3.85 1.85
C PRO A 490 -19.52 4.28 2.45
N ARG A 491 -19.49 4.43 3.77
CA ARG A 491 -18.24 4.57 4.50
C ARG A 491 -17.65 3.19 4.75
N MET A 492 -16.79 2.72 3.86
CA MET A 492 -16.01 1.49 4.08
C MET A 492 -15.20 1.60 5.39
N LYS A 493 -15.05 0.50 6.11
CA LYS A 493 -14.24 0.43 7.35
C LYS A 493 -13.00 -0.40 7.13
N TYR A 494 -13.14 -1.65 6.69
CA TYR A 494 -12.02 -2.52 6.35
C TYR A 494 -12.39 -3.61 5.36
N VAL A 495 -11.35 -4.16 4.73
CA VAL A 495 -11.37 -5.45 4.05
C VAL A 495 -10.29 -6.33 4.66
N LYS A 496 -10.66 -7.54 5.05
CA LYS A 496 -9.80 -8.50 5.73
C LYS A 496 -9.77 -9.81 4.98
N LEU A 497 -8.58 -10.37 4.85
CA LEU A 497 -8.35 -11.74 4.42
C LEU A 497 -7.64 -12.48 5.55
N SER A 498 -8.02 -13.72 5.78
CA SER A 498 -7.38 -14.56 6.80
C SER A 498 -7.35 -16.01 6.33
N VAL A 499 -6.27 -16.71 6.64
CA VAL A 499 -6.15 -18.16 6.46
C VAL A 499 -6.05 -18.79 7.85
N ALA A 500 -6.90 -19.78 8.12
CA ALA A 500 -6.89 -20.47 9.42
C ALA A 500 -5.49 -21.05 9.74
N PRO A 501 -5.08 -21.06 11.02
CA PRO A 501 -3.80 -21.59 11.47
C PRO A 501 -3.66 -23.10 11.29
#